data_AF-A0A432SMS8-F1
#
_entry.id   AF-A0A432SMS8-F1
#
_cell.length_a   1.000
_cell.length_b   1.000
_cell.length_c   1.000
_cell.angle_alpha   90.00
_cell.angle_beta   90.00
_cell.angle_gamma   90.00
#
_symmetry.space_group_name_H-M   'P 1'
#
loop_
_entity.id
_entity.type
_entity.pdbx_description
1 polymer ?
#
loop_
_entity_poly.entity_id
_entity_poly.type
_entity_poly.pdbx_seq_one_letter_code
_entity_poly.pdbx_strand_id
1 'polypeptide(L)'
;MKTKLLWIQGLACNGNAHSFLNYPQMAQFLEDFTFVHHPIIDSPFTLEEIVSDYHPTDILLIEGAIAEGFTRGGEEIISVIKRYAPYVKKIVTIGSCATFGGVFKNSPYPDGGGFLFHEEQKRERFASYADKVVSISGCPIHPDLLATTLYMLKEQIDPPLDAFHRPKEFFAYTVHNGCTRNEYFEYKVDNHRFGEKEGCMFYDHGCQAPFTHGSCNKILWNEVNSKTRAGQPCMGCTEPHFPRQNLFVTKKNMGIPQYLPFDVPKRAYLTLSGVTKAFKISRLEKRLFDV
;
A
#
# COMPACT_ATOMS: atom_id res chain seq x y z
N MET A 1 -24.58 -6.79 16.51
CA MET A 1 -24.65 -7.69 15.32
C MET A 1 -23.29 -7.63 14.63
N LYS A 2 -22.72 -8.76 14.22
CA LYS A 2 -21.42 -8.77 13.53
C LYS A 2 -21.56 -8.17 12.13
N THR A 3 -20.60 -7.36 11.70
CA THR A 3 -20.55 -6.81 10.34
C THR A 3 -20.09 -7.90 9.38
N LYS A 4 -20.82 -8.09 8.27
CA LYS A 4 -20.54 -9.15 7.29
C LYS A 4 -19.57 -8.67 6.21
N LEU A 5 -18.47 -9.39 6.05
CA LEU A 5 -17.40 -9.10 5.09
C LEU A 5 -17.38 -10.14 3.98
N LEU A 6 -17.35 -9.72 2.72
CA LEU A 6 -17.13 -10.61 1.58
C LEU A 6 -15.77 -10.30 0.96
N TRP A 7 -14.82 -11.23 1.01
CA TRP A 7 -13.48 -11.02 0.45
C TRP A 7 -13.32 -11.75 -0.88
N ILE A 8 -13.34 -10.99 -1.98
CA ILE A 8 -13.18 -11.51 -3.34
C ILE A 8 -11.77 -11.25 -3.85
N GLN A 9 -11.22 -12.23 -4.58
CA GLN A 9 -9.89 -12.16 -5.17
C GLN A 9 -9.96 -12.05 -6.70
N GLY A 10 -9.38 -10.99 -7.26
CA GLY A 10 -9.05 -10.90 -8.68
C GLY A 10 -7.71 -11.57 -8.99
N LEU A 11 -6.92 -10.90 -9.85
CA LEU A 11 -5.52 -11.22 -10.10
C LEU A 11 -4.70 -10.86 -8.86
N ALA A 12 -4.46 -11.85 -8.00
CA ALA A 12 -3.87 -11.69 -6.68
C ALA A 12 -2.81 -12.76 -6.40
N CYS A 13 -1.86 -12.41 -5.53
CA CYS A 13 -0.85 -13.33 -4.98
C CYS A 13 -1.16 -13.78 -3.54
N ASN A 14 -2.35 -13.43 -3.02
CA ASN A 14 -2.81 -13.68 -1.64
C ASN A 14 -1.97 -13.01 -0.53
N GLY A 15 -0.95 -12.23 -0.89
CA GLY A 15 -0.07 -11.58 0.08
C GLY A 15 -0.80 -10.64 1.04
N ASN A 16 -1.92 -10.03 0.62
CA ASN A 16 -2.70 -9.17 1.51
C ASN A 16 -3.48 -9.97 2.55
N ALA A 17 -4.12 -11.07 2.13
CA ALA A 17 -4.78 -11.99 3.04
C ALA A 17 -3.78 -12.57 4.06
N HIS A 18 -2.60 -13.01 3.61
CA HIS A 18 -1.52 -13.45 4.51
C HIS A 18 -1.04 -12.35 5.47
N SER A 19 -0.88 -11.12 4.97
CA SER A 19 -0.49 -9.99 5.81
C SER A 19 -1.52 -9.72 6.90
N PHE A 20 -2.81 -9.73 6.55
CA PHE A 20 -3.90 -9.49 7.49
C PHE A 20 -3.94 -10.50 8.63
N LEU A 21 -3.57 -11.77 8.39
CA LEU A 21 -3.45 -12.80 9.43
C LEU A 21 -2.41 -12.48 10.51
N ASN A 22 -1.49 -11.54 10.27
CA ASN A 22 -0.54 -11.07 11.27
C ASN A 22 -1.12 -9.95 12.16
N TYR A 23 -2.41 -9.60 12.03
CA TYR A 23 -3.04 -8.65 12.93
C TYR A 23 -3.07 -9.20 14.37
N PRO A 24 -2.44 -8.52 15.36
CA PRO A 24 -2.26 -9.14 16.67
C PRO A 24 -3.58 -9.39 17.43
N GLN A 25 -4.65 -8.63 17.13
CA GLN A 25 -5.98 -8.82 17.72
C GLN A 25 -6.96 -9.57 16.81
N MET A 26 -6.47 -10.51 15.98
CA MET A 26 -7.32 -11.28 15.06
C MET A 26 -8.46 -12.03 15.75
N ALA A 27 -8.25 -12.57 16.95
CA ALA A 27 -9.31 -13.25 17.69
C ALA A 27 -10.50 -12.30 17.99
N GLN A 28 -10.20 -11.11 18.51
CA GLN A 28 -11.21 -10.07 18.77
C GLN A 28 -11.87 -9.60 17.46
N PHE A 29 -11.08 -9.45 16.39
CA PHE A 29 -11.60 -9.08 15.08
C PHE A 29 -12.68 -10.07 14.59
N LEU A 30 -12.47 -11.37 14.78
CA LEU A 30 -13.43 -12.41 14.40
C LEU A 30 -14.66 -12.49 15.33
N GLU A 31 -14.62 -11.88 16.50
CA GLU A 31 -15.81 -11.65 17.34
C GLU A 31 -16.66 -10.49 16.81
N ASP A 32 -16.04 -9.52 16.18
CA ASP A 32 -16.68 -8.29 15.72
C ASP A 32 -17.19 -8.33 14.28
N PHE A 33 -16.54 -9.15 13.45
CA PHE A 33 -16.81 -9.32 12.03
C PHE A 33 -17.06 -10.78 11.70
N THR A 34 -17.84 -11.02 10.65
CA THR A 34 -18.03 -12.35 10.07
C THR A 34 -17.64 -12.32 8.60
N PHE A 35 -16.70 -13.16 8.20
CA PHE A 35 -16.45 -13.40 6.78
C PHE A 35 -17.58 -14.28 6.22
N VAL A 36 -18.33 -13.74 5.26
CA VAL A 36 -19.28 -14.49 4.43
C VAL A 36 -18.49 -15.48 3.57
N HIS A 37 -17.41 -14.99 2.97
CA HIS A 37 -16.38 -15.79 2.32
C HIS A 37 -15.02 -15.12 2.50
N HIS A 38 -13.98 -15.93 2.70
CA HIS A 38 -12.59 -15.49 2.73
C HIS A 38 -11.69 -16.55 2.05
N PRO A 39 -10.64 -16.15 1.31
CA PRO A 39 -9.84 -17.09 0.50
C PRO A 39 -8.93 -18.05 1.28
N ILE A 40 -8.69 -17.78 2.57
CA ILE A 40 -7.77 -18.55 3.44
C ILE A 40 -8.46 -18.99 4.74
N ILE A 41 -9.06 -18.06 5.49
CA ILE A 41 -9.87 -18.32 6.68
C ILE A 41 -11.12 -19.11 6.30
N ASP A 42 -11.41 -20.17 7.05
CA ASP A 42 -12.64 -20.95 6.91
C ASP A 42 -13.87 -20.05 7.08
N SER A 43 -14.84 -20.20 6.18
CA SER A 43 -15.98 -19.30 6.07
C SER A 43 -17.24 -20.06 5.67
N PRO A 44 -18.44 -19.57 6.03
CA PRO A 44 -19.69 -20.30 5.82
C PRO A 44 -19.99 -20.66 4.37
N PHE A 45 -19.47 -19.89 3.40
CA PHE A 45 -19.70 -20.13 1.99
C PHE A 45 -18.38 -20.25 1.22
N THR A 46 -18.31 -21.25 0.35
CA THR A 46 -17.26 -21.45 -0.65
C THR A 46 -17.35 -20.39 -1.75
N LEU A 47 -16.30 -20.23 -2.55
CA LEU A 47 -16.35 -19.29 -3.67
C LEU A 47 -17.40 -19.72 -4.69
N GLU A 48 -17.56 -21.02 -4.92
CA GLU A 48 -18.55 -21.61 -5.82
C GLU A 48 -19.99 -21.26 -5.41
N GLU A 49 -20.29 -21.25 -4.11
CA GLU A 49 -21.58 -20.80 -3.58
C GLU A 49 -21.75 -19.28 -3.73
N ILE A 50 -20.71 -18.49 -3.46
CA ILE A 50 -20.75 -17.02 -3.64
C ILE A 50 -21.02 -16.62 -5.09
N VAL A 51 -20.48 -17.36 -6.07
CA VAL A 51 -20.75 -17.10 -7.48
C VAL A 51 -22.09 -17.69 -7.95
N SER A 52 -22.63 -18.69 -7.26
CA SER A 52 -23.95 -19.25 -7.61
C SER A 52 -25.09 -18.41 -7.03
N ASP A 53 -24.94 -17.95 -5.78
CA ASP A 53 -26.01 -17.33 -5.00
C ASP A 53 -25.60 -15.97 -4.41
N TYR A 54 -26.62 -15.16 -4.07
CA TYR A 54 -26.39 -13.90 -3.37
C TYR A 54 -26.45 -14.10 -1.86
N HIS A 55 -25.38 -13.74 -1.16
CA HIS A 55 -25.29 -13.80 0.29
C HIS A 55 -25.22 -12.40 0.91
N PRO A 56 -26.15 -12.01 1.79
CA PRO A 56 -26.17 -10.66 2.36
C PRO A 56 -24.83 -10.25 2.98
N THR A 57 -24.30 -9.11 2.52
CA THR A 57 -22.95 -8.61 2.83
C THR A 57 -23.02 -7.13 3.18
N ASP A 58 -22.30 -6.69 4.21
CA ASP A 58 -22.23 -5.27 4.58
C ASP A 58 -21.08 -4.55 3.85
N ILE A 59 -19.90 -5.18 3.79
CA ILE A 59 -18.69 -4.60 3.17
C ILE A 59 -18.08 -5.60 2.18
N LEU A 60 -17.89 -5.15 0.94
CA LEU A 60 -17.18 -5.91 -0.09
C LEU A 60 -15.69 -5.56 -0.04
N LEU A 61 -14.86 -6.57 0.19
CA LEU A 61 -13.41 -6.47 0.16
C LEU A 61 -12.90 -7.02 -1.17
N ILE A 62 -12.09 -6.22 -1.89
CA ILE A 62 -11.57 -6.59 -3.20
C ILE A 62 -10.05 -6.65 -3.10
N GLU A 63 -9.48 -7.84 -3.26
CA GLU A 63 -8.04 -8.07 -3.35
C GLU A 63 -7.63 -8.38 -4.80
N GLY A 64 -6.53 -7.80 -5.25
CA GLY A 64 -5.97 -8.08 -6.58
C GLY A 64 -6.50 -7.16 -7.68
N ALA A 65 -5.83 -7.19 -8.83
CA ALA A 65 -6.25 -6.41 -9.99
C ALA A 65 -7.49 -7.05 -10.65
N ILE A 66 -8.27 -6.23 -11.33
CA ILE A 66 -9.51 -6.61 -11.99
C ILE A 66 -9.33 -6.44 -13.49
N ALA A 67 -9.59 -7.51 -14.23
CA ALA A 67 -9.43 -7.57 -15.68
C ALA A 67 -10.59 -8.36 -16.30
N GLU A 68 -10.89 -8.11 -17.57
CA GLU A 68 -11.94 -8.82 -18.29
C GLU A 68 -11.55 -10.27 -18.58
N GLY A 69 -12.54 -11.16 -18.49
CA GLY A 69 -12.34 -12.59 -18.75
C GLY A 69 -11.56 -13.34 -17.65
N PHE A 70 -11.15 -12.67 -16.58
CA PHE A 70 -10.54 -13.35 -15.44
C PHE A 70 -11.61 -14.01 -14.56
N THR A 71 -11.59 -15.34 -14.49
CA THR A 71 -12.58 -16.14 -13.77
C THR A 71 -12.02 -16.80 -12.51
N ARG A 72 -12.87 -16.98 -11.50
CA ARG A 72 -12.65 -17.88 -10.36
C ARG A 72 -13.98 -18.47 -9.91
N GLY A 73 -13.97 -19.70 -9.39
CA GLY A 73 -15.19 -20.41 -9.01
C GLY A 73 -16.12 -20.70 -10.18
N GLY A 74 -15.65 -20.57 -11.43
CA GLY A 74 -16.47 -20.72 -12.64
C GLY A 74 -17.12 -19.44 -13.17
N GLU A 75 -16.93 -18.28 -12.52
CA GLU A 75 -17.49 -17.01 -12.97
C GLU A 75 -16.44 -15.91 -13.09
N GLU A 76 -16.68 -14.94 -13.98
CA GLU A 76 -15.86 -13.74 -14.09
C GLU A 76 -15.96 -12.89 -12.82
N ILE A 77 -14.82 -12.53 -12.23
CA ILE A 77 -14.78 -11.76 -10.98
C ILE A 77 -15.49 -10.40 -11.12
N ILE A 78 -15.46 -9.79 -12.31
CA ILE A 78 -16.21 -8.57 -12.60
C ILE A 78 -17.72 -8.78 -12.39
N SER A 79 -18.27 -9.91 -12.83
CA SER A 79 -19.69 -10.23 -12.70
C SER A 79 -20.08 -10.41 -11.24
N VAL A 80 -19.24 -11.09 -10.46
CA VAL A 80 -19.39 -11.20 -9.00
C VAL A 80 -19.40 -9.81 -8.35
N ILE A 81 -18.42 -8.96 -8.67
CA ILE A 81 -18.36 -7.60 -8.12
C ILE A 81 -19.61 -6.78 -8.50
N LYS A 82 -20.06 -6.83 -9.75
CA LYS A 82 -21.28 -6.14 -10.22
C LYS A 82 -22.54 -6.63 -9.50
N ARG A 83 -22.59 -7.89 -9.08
CA ARG A 83 -23.71 -8.45 -8.31
C ARG A 83 -23.78 -7.90 -6.89
N TYR A 84 -22.63 -7.74 -6.22
CA TYR A 84 -22.58 -7.33 -4.81
C TYR A 84 -22.47 -5.81 -4.63
N ALA A 85 -21.73 -5.12 -5.49
CA ALA A 85 -21.44 -3.69 -5.36
C ALA A 85 -22.70 -2.80 -5.17
N PRO A 86 -23.85 -3.03 -5.84
CA PRO A 86 -25.05 -2.22 -5.63
C PRO A 86 -25.61 -2.26 -4.21
N TYR A 87 -25.42 -3.36 -3.47
CA TYR A 87 -26.14 -3.63 -2.22
C TYR A 87 -25.28 -3.45 -0.96
N VAL A 88 -23.96 -3.49 -1.09
CA VAL A 88 -23.04 -3.30 0.05
C VAL A 88 -22.97 -1.82 0.47
N LYS A 89 -22.76 -1.58 1.76
CA LYS A 89 -22.62 -0.24 2.35
C LYS A 89 -21.30 0.42 1.95
N LYS A 90 -20.22 -0.37 1.93
CA LYS A 90 -18.86 0.08 1.59
C LYS A 90 -18.14 -0.96 0.74
N ILE A 91 -17.19 -0.47 -0.06
CA ILE A 91 -16.27 -1.29 -0.84
C ILE A 91 -14.86 -0.92 -0.37
N VAL A 92 -14.04 -1.91 -0.03
CA VAL A 92 -12.65 -1.70 0.36
C VAL A 92 -11.71 -2.35 -0.65
N THR A 93 -10.86 -1.55 -1.30
CA THR A 93 -9.79 -2.09 -2.15
C THR A 93 -8.59 -2.44 -1.28
N ILE A 94 -8.10 -3.67 -1.41
CA ILE A 94 -7.03 -4.23 -0.59
C ILE A 94 -5.78 -4.45 -1.45
N GLY A 95 -4.78 -3.62 -1.16
CA GLY A 95 -3.47 -3.65 -1.78
C GLY A 95 -3.41 -2.89 -3.09
N SER A 96 -2.19 -2.58 -3.51
CA SER A 96 -1.93 -1.76 -4.70
C SER A 96 -2.41 -2.40 -5.99
N CYS A 97 -2.59 -3.72 -6.01
CA CYS A 97 -3.23 -4.40 -7.14
C CYS A 97 -4.70 -4.00 -7.28
N ALA A 98 -5.47 -4.01 -6.18
CA ALA A 98 -6.88 -3.63 -6.22
C ALA A 98 -7.07 -2.11 -6.32
N THR A 99 -6.13 -1.31 -5.80
CA THR A 99 -6.23 0.15 -5.90
C THR A 99 -5.77 0.67 -7.27
N PHE A 100 -4.63 0.20 -7.78
CA PHE A 100 -3.94 0.79 -8.95
C PHE A 100 -3.59 -0.20 -10.08
N GLY A 101 -3.86 -1.49 -9.91
CA GLY A 101 -3.41 -2.57 -10.80
C GLY A 101 -2.09 -3.23 -10.36
N GLY A 102 -1.20 -2.47 -9.70
CA GLY A 102 -0.01 -2.99 -9.03
C GLY A 102 0.88 -3.85 -9.94
N VAL A 103 1.36 -4.99 -9.44
CA VAL A 103 2.22 -5.91 -10.21
C VAL A 103 1.49 -6.51 -11.42
N PHE A 104 0.15 -6.60 -11.36
CA PHE A 104 -0.68 -7.18 -12.41
C PHE A 104 -1.22 -6.14 -13.41
N LYS A 105 -0.77 -4.87 -13.35
CA LYS A 105 -1.23 -3.82 -14.28
C LYS A 105 -0.95 -4.15 -15.76
N ASN A 106 0.09 -4.94 -16.03
CA ASN A 106 0.46 -5.41 -17.37
C ASN A 106 0.10 -6.89 -17.59
N SER A 107 -0.94 -7.39 -16.91
CA SER A 107 -1.40 -8.77 -17.12
C SER A 107 -1.85 -8.99 -18.58
N PRO A 108 -1.84 -10.23 -19.09
CA PRO A 108 -2.32 -10.53 -20.45
C PRO A 108 -3.84 -10.37 -20.60
N TYR A 109 -4.58 -10.18 -19.50
CA TYR A 109 -6.03 -9.99 -19.55
C TYR A 109 -6.38 -8.57 -20.02
N PRO A 110 -7.40 -8.40 -20.89
CA PRO A 110 -7.84 -7.10 -21.34
C PRO A 110 -8.36 -6.21 -20.20
N ASP A 111 -8.14 -4.91 -20.35
CA ASP A 111 -8.61 -3.87 -19.42
C ASP A 111 -8.33 -4.22 -17.94
N GLY A 112 -7.09 -4.65 -17.69
CA GLY A 112 -6.56 -4.96 -16.35
C GLY A 112 -6.16 -3.71 -15.58
N GLY A 113 -6.53 -3.63 -14.29
CA GLY A 113 -6.18 -2.50 -13.43
C GLY A 113 -6.77 -2.60 -12.04
N GLY A 114 -6.70 -1.53 -11.26
CA GLY A 114 -7.41 -1.41 -9.99
C GLY A 114 -8.90 -1.14 -10.19
N PHE A 115 -9.65 -1.04 -9.08
CA PHE A 115 -11.09 -0.87 -9.06
C PHE A 115 -11.52 0.51 -9.61
N LEU A 116 -10.92 1.59 -9.09
CA LEU A 116 -11.18 2.96 -9.56
C LEU A 116 -10.02 3.55 -10.37
N PHE A 117 -8.83 2.94 -10.34
CA PHE A 117 -7.64 3.49 -10.97
C PHE A 117 -6.84 2.43 -11.74
N HIS A 118 -6.23 2.84 -12.84
CA HIS A 118 -5.12 2.13 -13.49
C HIS A 118 -3.91 3.05 -13.42
N GLU A 119 -2.94 2.68 -12.59
CA GLU A 119 -1.92 3.63 -12.12
C GLU A 119 -2.60 4.91 -11.58
N GLU A 120 -2.28 6.08 -12.10
CA GLU A 120 -2.87 7.36 -11.66
C GLU A 120 -4.19 7.68 -12.37
N GLN A 121 -4.53 6.95 -13.43
CA GLN A 121 -5.66 7.25 -14.30
C GLN A 121 -6.95 6.69 -13.69
N LYS A 122 -7.98 7.53 -13.57
CA LYS A 122 -9.31 7.10 -13.14
C LYS A 122 -9.93 6.16 -14.17
N ARG A 123 -10.74 5.21 -13.69
CA ARG A 123 -11.45 4.23 -14.51
C ARG A 123 -12.96 4.41 -14.38
N GLU A 124 -13.66 4.25 -15.48
CA GLU A 124 -15.12 4.46 -15.55
C GLU A 124 -15.93 3.25 -15.09
N ARG A 125 -15.40 2.02 -15.24
CA ARG A 125 -16.13 0.75 -15.03
C ARG A 125 -16.92 0.69 -13.72
N PHE A 126 -16.34 1.23 -12.64
CA PHE A 126 -16.93 1.25 -11.31
C PHE A 126 -17.00 2.66 -10.70
N ALA A 127 -16.88 3.71 -11.51
CA ALA A 127 -16.87 5.09 -11.05
C ALA A 127 -18.16 5.49 -10.32
N SER A 128 -19.29 4.88 -10.66
CA SER A 128 -20.59 5.08 -10.00
C SER A 128 -20.61 4.62 -8.53
N TYR A 129 -19.59 3.90 -8.07
CA TYR A 129 -19.45 3.45 -6.68
C TYR A 129 -18.35 4.20 -5.92
N ALA A 130 -17.76 5.25 -6.49
CA ALA A 130 -16.61 5.93 -5.90
C ALA A 130 -16.88 6.49 -4.49
N ASP A 131 -18.11 6.92 -4.22
CA ASP A 131 -18.58 7.48 -2.94
C ASP A 131 -18.54 6.49 -1.77
N LYS A 132 -18.62 5.18 -2.04
CA LYS A 132 -18.55 4.12 -1.02
C LYS A 132 -17.21 3.39 -0.97
N VAL A 133 -16.24 3.80 -1.77
CA VAL A 133 -14.92 3.15 -1.85
C VAL A 133 -13.94 3.76 -0.86
N VAL A 134 -13.30 2.89 -0.08
CA VAL A 134 -12.09 3.19 0.69
C VAL A 134 -10.96 2.30 0.20
N SER A 135 -9.79 2.87 -0.04
CA SER A 135 -8.64 2.15 -0.61
C SER A 135 -7.52 2.02 0.42
N ILE A 136 -6.95 0.83 0.53
CA ILE A 136 -5.78 0.58 1.37
C ILE A 136 -4.70 0.02 0.47
N SER A 137 -3.81 0.89 0.00
CA SER A 137 -2.72 0.48 -0.89
C SER A 137 -1.53 -0.09 -0.11
N GLY A 138 -0.70 -0.86 -0.81
CA GLY A 138 0.43 -1.60 -0.25
C GLY A 138 0.66 -2.93 -0.98
N CYS A 139 1.89 -3.45 -0.93
CA CYS A 139 2.22 -4.77 -1.46
C CYS A 139 3.12 -5.52 -0.46
N PRO A 140 2.52 -6.20 0.55
CA PRO A 140 1.08 -6.24 0.85
C PRO A 140 0.60 -5.02 1.65
N ILE A 141 -0.69 -4.99 2.02
CA ILE A 141 -1.24 -4.03 3.00
C ILE A 141 -0.72 -4.27 4.41
N HIS A 142 -0.69 -3.22 5.23
CA HIS A 142 -0.41 -3.34 6.66
C HIS A 142 -1.67 -3.86 7.40
N PRO A 143 -1.56 -4.87 8.28
CA PRO A 143 -2.71 -5.46 8.96
C PRO A 143 -3.50 -4.43 9.79
N ASP A 144 -2.83 -3.62 10.60
CA ASP A 144 -3.48 -2.59 11.44
C ASP A 144 -4.25 -1.55 10.63
N LEU A 145 -3.78 -1.19 9.43
CA LEU A 145 -4.48 -0.24 8.57
C LEU A 145 -5.82 -0.81 8.11
N LEU A 146 -5.85 -2.08 7.70
CA LEU A 146 -7.09 -2.75 7.30
C LEU A 146 -8.03 -2.92 8.49
N ALA A 147 -7.55 -3.45 9.61
CA ALA A 147 -8.36 -3.64 10.80
C ALA A 147 -8.97 -2.32 11.29
N THR A 148 -8.14 -1.28 11.46
CA THR A 148 -8.59 0.04 11.92
C THR A 148 -9.62 0.64 10.97
N THR A 149 -9.38 0.56 9.65
CA THR A 149 -10.33 1.05 8.65
C THR A 149 -11.67 0.31 8.75
N LEU A 150 -11.66 -1.03 8.87
CA LEU A 150 -12.90 -1.81 8.98
C LEU A 150 -13.67 -1.50 10.27
N TYR A 151 -12.97 -1.28 11.39
CA TYR A 151 -13.59 -0.83 12.63
C TYR A 151 -14.21 0.56 12.49
N MET A 152 -13.52 1.53 11.85
CA MET A 152 -14.11 2.84 11.56
C MET A 152 -15.40 2.72 10.74
N LEU A 153 -15.37 1.90 9.68
CA LEU A 153 -16.54 1.68 8.82
C LEU A 153 -17.69 0.97 9.55
N LYS A 154 -17.37 0.02 10.45
CA LYS A 154 -18.36 -0.65 11.32
C LYS A 154 -19.09 0.36 12.22
N GLU A 155 -18.35 1.32 12.78
CA GLU A 155 -18.89 2.40 13.61
C GLU A 155 -19.49 3.56 12.79
N GLN A 156 -19.61 3.40 11.46
CA GLN A 156 -20.14 4.42 10.55
C GLN A 156 -19.35 5.74 10.57
N ILE A 157 -18.06 5.65 10.88
CA ILE A 157 -17.12 6.76 10.83
C ILE A 157 -16.45 6.75 9.46
N ASP A 158 -16.77 7.74 8.63
CA ASP A 158 -16.13 7.93 7.34
C ASP A 158 -14.78 8.65 7.50
N PRO A 159 -13.64 7.98 7.24
CA PRO A 159 -12.33 8.62 7.36
C PRO A 159 -12.16 9.69 6.27
N PRO A 160 -11.48 10.81 6.55
CA PRO A 160 -11.04 11.72 5.51
C PRO A 160 -10.15 10.99 4.50
N LEU A 161 -10.52 11.01 3.22
CA LEU A 161 -9.81 10.32 2.15
C LEU A 161 -8.92 11.25 1.32
N ASP A 162 -7.83 10.73 0.77
CA ASP A 162 -7.01 11.39 -0.24
C ASP A 162 -7.57 11.21 -1.67
N ALA A 163 -6.85 11.71 -2.68
CA ALA A 163 -7.27 11.65 -4.09
C ALA A 163 -7.40 10.21 -4.64
N PHE A 164 -6.78 9.22 -3.99
CA PHE A 164 -6.84 7.81 -4.34
C PHE A 164 -7.79 7.01 -3.43
N HIS A 165 -8.65 7.73 -2.69
CA HIS A 165 -9.62 7.18 -1.75
C HIS A 165 -8.96 6.49 -0.56
N ARG A 166 -7.72 6.85 -0.21
CA ARG A 166 -7.00 6.25 0.93
C ARG A 166 -7.19 7.06 2.21
N PRO A 167 -7.36 6.43 3.39
CA PRO A 167 -7.50 7.18 4.65
C PRO A 167 -6.28 8.07 4.94
N LYS A 168 -6.50 9.39 5.05
CA LYS A 168 -5.43 10.36 5.28
C LYS A 168 -4.64 10.10 6.56
N GLU A 169 -5.27 9.52 7.58
CA GLU A 169 -4.59 9.11 8.82
C GLU A 169 -3.30 8.32 8.56
N PHE A 170 -3.32 7.46 7.54
CA PHE A 170 -2.19 6.60 7.20
C PHE A 170 -1.38 7.06 5.99
N PHE A 171 -2.00 7.82 5.08
CA PHE A 171 -1.43 8.18 3.78
C PHE A 171 -1.19 9.70 3.60
N ALA A 172 -1.44 10.55 4.60
CA ALA A 172 -1.14 11.99 4.49
C ALA A 172 0.35 12.34 4.61
N TYR A 173 1.16 11.42 5.13
CA TYR A 173 2.60 11.59 5.28
C TYR A 173 3.34 10.66 4.32
N THR A 174 4.56 11.06 3.96
CA THR A 174 5.46 10.15 3.25
C THR A 174 6.09 9.15 4.21
N VAL A 175 6.50 7.99 3.70
CA VAL A 175 7.25 6.97 4.45
C VAL A 175 8.58 7.53 4.98
N HIS A 176 9.09 8.61 4.38
CA HIS A 176 10.26 9.33 4.90
C HIS A 176 9.98 9.99 6.27
N ASN A 177 8.73 10.36 6.56
CA ASN A 177 8.35 10.85 7.87
C ASN A 177 8.42 9.72 8.92
N GLY A 178 9.20 9.92 9.98
CA GLY A 178 9.49 8.89 10.99
C GLY A 178 10.63 7.93 10.60
N CYS A 179 11.27 8.10 9.44
CA CYS A 179 12.43 7.28 9.08
C CYS A 179 13.60 7.56 10.02
N THR A 180 14.18 6.50 10.60
CA THR A 180 15.33 6.59 11.51
C THR A 180 16.61 7.08 10.82
N ARG A 181 16.60 7.19 9.49
CA ARG A 181 17.72 7.66 8.67
C ARG A 181 17.57 9.11 8.19
N ASN A 182 16.65 9.87 8.76
CA ASN A 182 16.38 11.24 8.31
C ASN A 182 17.61 12.14 8.42
N GLU A 183 18.38 12.01 9.49
CA GLU A 183 19.58 12.82 9.66
C GLU A 183 20.65 12.52 8.58
N TYR A 184 20.86 11.24 8.24
CA TYR A 184 21.73 10.88 7.12
C TYR A 184 21.22 11.46 5.79
N PHE A 185 19.89 11.49 5.58
CA PHE A 185 19.28 12.11 4.41
C PHE A 185 19.50 13.63 4.36
N GLU A 186 19.38 14.32 5.50
CA GLU A 186 19.60 15.77 5.63
C GLU A 186 21.04 16.12 5.25
N TYR A 187 22.01 15.41 5.84
CA TYR A 187 23.44 15.67 5.63
C TYR A 187 24.06 15.01 4.39
N LYS A 188 23.25 14.38 3.54
CA LYS A 188 23.69 13.74 2.28
C LYS A 188 24.72 12.62 2.50
N VAL A 189 24.65 11.95 3.64
CA VAL A 189 25.48 10.78 3.96
C VAL A 189 24.70 9.55 3.50
N ASP A 190 25.11 8.93 2.39
CA ASP A 190 24.47 7.71 1.90
C ASP A 190 25.12 6.46 2.51
N ASN A 191 24.35 5.39 2.58
CA ASN A 191 24.82 4.04 2.81
C ASN A 191 25.47 3.55 1.52
N HIS A 192 26.46 2.66 1.60
CA HIS A 192 27.12 2.05 0.44
C HIS A 192 26.90 0.52 0.34
N ARG A 193 26.18 -0.07 1.30
CA ARG A 193 25.93 -1.51 1.44
C ARG A 193 24.54 -1.80 2.01
N PHE A 194 23.78 -2.63 1.31
CA PHE A 194 22.49 -3.12 1.82
C PHE A 194 22.63 -3.82 3.17
N GLY A 195 21.63 -3.65 4.04
CA GLY A 195 21.57 -4.27 5.37
C GLY A 195 22.27 -3.49 6.49
N GLU A 196 23.18 -2.56 6.18
CA GLU A 196 23.78 -1.67 7.20
C GLU A 196 22.71 -0.70 7.75
N LYS A 197 22.80 -0.34 9.04
CA LYS A 197 21.82 0.54 9.71
C LYS A 197 22.11 2.02 9.44
N GLU A 198 23.37 2.31 9.16
CA GLU A 198 23.96 3.61 8.89
C GLU A 198 23.62 4.10 7.48
N GLY A 199 23.69 5.42 7.31
CA GLY A 199 23.58 6.06 6.01
C GLY A 199 22.15 6.09 5.46
N CYS A 200 21.91 7.06 4.59
CA CYS A 200 20.68 7.14 3.81
C CYS A 200 20.64 6.03 2.74
N MET A 201 19.48 5.73 2.17
CA MET A 201 19.39 4.83 1.00
C MET A 201 18.78 5.54 -0.21
N PHE A 202 18.68 6.87 -0.13
CA PHE A 202 18.05 7.67 -1.16
C PHE A 202 19.00 7.99 -2.30
N TYR A 203 20.28 8.25 -2.02
CA TYR A 203 21.14 8.84 -3.03
C TYR A 203 21.66 7.80 -4.02
N ASP A 204 22.05 6.61 -3.56
CA ASP A 204 22.60 5.57 -4.43
C ASP A 204 21.60 4.43 -4.61
N HIS A 205 20.87 4.07 -3.55
CA HIS A 205 20.12 2.83 -3.43
C HIS A 205 18.65 2.90 -3.90
N GLY A 206 18.20 4.03 -4.49
CA GLY A 206 16.87 4.10 -5.09
C GLY A 206 15.69 4.27 -4.13
N CYS A 207 15.92 4.57 -2.84
CA CYS A 207 14.84 4.65 -1.85
C CYS A 207 13.73 5.63 -2.26
N GLN A 208 12.50 5.13 -2.34
CA GLN A 208 11.31 5.90 -2.72
C GLN A 208 10.59 6.54 -1.53
N ALA A 209 11.09 6.41 -0.30
CA ALA A 209 10.39 6.88 0.89
C ALA A 209 9.95 8.36 0.82
N PRO A 210 10.74 9.30 0.24
CA PRO A 210 10.31 10.70 0.08
C PRO A 210 9.23 10.93 -1.00
N PHE A 211 8.92 9.90 -1.78
CA PHE A 211 7.93 9.88 -2.87
C PHE A 211 6.75 8.96 -2.60
N THR A 212 6.64 8.42 -1.39
CA THR A 212 5.70 7.33 -1.09
C THR A 212 4.85 7.71 0.10
N HIS A 213 3.55 7.82 -0.08
CA HIS A 213 2.60 8.04 1.00
C HIS A 213 2.39 6.75 1.77
N GLY A 214 2.50 6.81 3.10
CA GLY A 214 2.28 5.66 3.95
C GLY A 214 2.90 5.80 5.33
N SER A 215 2.43 4.96 6.24
CA SER A 215 2.76 5.00 7.66
C SER A 215 3.86 4.03 8.08
N CYS A 216 4.55 3.34 7.17
CA CYS A 216 5.46 2.22 7.47
C CYS A 216 6.59 2.50 8.48
N ASN A 217 6.94 3.77 8.72
CA ASN A 217 7.95 4.18 9.71
C ASN A 217 7.34 4.75 11.01
N LYS A 218 6.03 4.96 11.05
CA LYS A 218 5.23 5.34 12.23
C LYS A 218 4.54 4.12 12.84
N ILE A 219 3.89 3.32 12.00
CA ILE A 219 3.29 2.04 12.32
C ILE A 219 4.20 0.99 11.69
N LEU A 220 4.90 0.24 12.53
CA LEU A 220 5.91 -0.71 12.09
C LEU A 220 5.28 -2.05 11.73
N TRP A 221 5.86 -2.68 10.73
CA TRP A 221 5.48 -4.01 10.29
C TRP A 221 5.81 -5.04 11.36
N ASN A 222 4.82 -5.87 11.66
CA ASN A 222 4.89 -6.93 12.67
C ASN A 222 5.40 -6.41 14.01
N GLU A 223 5.02 -5.18 14.37
CA GLU A 223 5.40 -4.48 15.60
C GLU A 223 6.91 -4.22 15.76
N VAL A 224 7.73 -4.55 14.75
CA VAL A 224 9.19 -4.61 14.89
C VAL A 224 9.91 -3.68 13.91
N ASN A 225 9.55 -3.69 12.63
CA ASN A 225 10.47 -3.16 11.60
C ASN A 225 9.80 -2.41 10.43
N SER A 226 10.64 -1.83 9.59
CA SER A 226 10.29 -1.30 8.28
C SER A 226 11.44 -1.58 7.32
N LYS A 227 11.23 -1.50 5.99
CA LYS A 227 12.31 -1.72 5.01
C LYS A 227 13.52 -0.84 5.32
N THR A 228 13.29 0.46 5.55
CA THR A 228 14.38 1.41 5.79
C THR A 228 15.14 1.15 7.09
N ARG A 229 14.45 0.67 8.13
CA ARG A 229 15.10 0.25 9.38
C ARG A 229 15.94 -1.02 9.19
N ALA A 230 15.52 -1.93 8.30
CA ALA A 230 16.24 -3.16 7.98
C ALA A 230 17.37 -3.01 6.95
N GLY A 231 17.72 -1.79 6.51
CA GLY A 231 18.76 -1.59 5.50
C GLY A 231 18.33 -1.93 4.08
N GLN A 232 17.03 -1.80 3.79
CA GLN A 232 16.46 -1.92 2.45
C GLN A 232 15.73 -0.62 2.04
N PRO A 233 15.93 -0.15 0.79
CA PRO A 233 15.23 1.03 0.31
C PRO A 233 13.71 0.79 0.28
N CYS A 234 12.94 1.85 0.56
CA CYS A 234 11.52 1.83 0.25
C CYS A 234 11.34 1.69 -1.27
N MET A 235 10.44 0.80 -1.69
CA MET A 235 10.16 0.55 -3.11
C MET A 235 8.95 1.35 -3.64
N GLY A 236 8.28 2.10 -2.76
CA GLY A 236 7.09 2.86 -3.09
C GLY A 236 5.85 2.03 -3.37
N CYS A 237 5.70 0.89 -2.68
CA CYS A 237 4.66 -0.08 -2.98
C CYS A 237 3.23 0.38 -2.72
N THR A 238 3.01 1.52 -2.07
CA THR A 238 1.70 2.13 -1.82
C THR A 238 1.30 3.15 -2.89
N GLU A 239 2.18 3.43 -3.86
CA GLU A 239 1.96 4.44 -4.89
C GLU A 239 1.54 3.85 -6.24
N PRO A 240 0.83 4.62 -7.08
CA PRO A 240 0.29 4.16 -8.36
C PRO A 240 1.35 3.63 -9.35
N HIS A 241 2.53 4.23 -9.34
CA HIS A 241 3.61 3.87 -10.26
C HIS A 241 4.31 2.55 -9.91
N PHE A 242 3.98 1.91 -8.78
CA PHE A 242 4.60 0.64 -8.38
C PHE A 242 4.01 -0.56 -9.14
N PRO A 243 4.83 -1.54 -9.57
CA PRO A 243 6.29 -1.56 -9.48
C PRO A 243 6.95 -0.64 -10.51
N ARG A 244 8.08 -0.04 -10.12
CA ARG A 244 8.92 0.78 -10.99
C ARG A 244 10.07 -0.05 -11.56
N GLN A 245 10.59 0.39 -12.70
CA GLN A 245 11.90 -0.07 -13.19
C GLN A 245 13.03 0.52 -12.34
N ASN A 246 14.16 -0.20 -12.26
CA ASN A 246 15.38 0.23 -11.55
C ASN A 246 15.16 0.56 -10.06
N LEU A 247 14.54 -0.38 -9.32
CA LEU A 247 14.17 -0.19 -7.90
C LEU A 247 15.32 0.19 -6.96
N PHE A 248 16.56 -0.18 -7.30
CA PHE A 248 17.73 -0.03 -6.43
C PHE A 248 18.70 1.07 -6.88
N VAL A 249 18.28 1.94 -7.80
CA VAL A 249 19.15 2.99 -8.35
C VAL A 249 18.42 4.32 -8.35
N THR A 250 19.07 5.34 -7.81
CA THR A 250 18.64 6.73 -8.00
C THR A 250 19.38 7.33 -9.17
N LYS A 251 18.65 7.66 -10.25
CA LYS A 251 19.22 8.36 -11.40
C LYS A 251 19.62 9.78 -11.00
N LYS A 252 20.85 10.17 -11.36
CA LYS A 252 21.43 11.49 -11.05
C LYS A 252 21.86 12.22 -12.31
N ASN A 253 21.76 13.54 -12.28
CA ASN A 253 22.34 14.45 -13.25
C ASN A 253 23.39 15.30 -12.53
N MET A 254 24.68 15.12 -12.86
CA MET A 254 25.80 15.81 -12.19
C MET A 254 25.79 15.63 -10.65
N GLY A 255 25.48 14.41 -10.18
CA GLY A 255 25.43 14.09 -8.75
C GLY A 255 24.18 14.56 -8.00
N ILE A 256 23.21 15.18 -8.69
CA ILE A 256 21.92 15.61 -8.15
C ILE A 256 20.84 14.61 -8.58
N PRO A 257 19.96 14.12 -7.69
CA PRO A 257 18.85 13.26 -8.06
C PRO A 257 17.98 13.88 -9.17
N GLN A 258 17.61 13.08 -10.18
CA GLN A 258 16.77 13.53 -11.30
C GLN A 258 15.41 14.04 -10.80
N TYR A 259 14.83 13.34 -9.83
CA TYR A 259 13.57 13.69 -9.18
C TYR A 259 13.86 14.11 -7.75
N LEU A 260 13.21 15.18 -7.30
CA LEU A 260 13.35 15.72 -5.95
C LEU A 260 12.11 15.38 -5.12
N PRO A 261 12.24 15.15 -3.80
CA PRO A 261 11.12 14.82 -2.92
C PRO A 261 9.90 15.72 -3.12
N PHE A 262 8.71 15.19 -2.81
CA PHE A 262 7.46 15.92 -2.99
C PHE A 262 7.52 17.32 -2.38
N ASP A 263 7.01 18.29 -3.15
CA ASP A 263 6.89 19.70 -2.76
C ASP A 263 8.20 20.41 -2.39
N VAL A 264 9.36 19.86 -2.77
CA VAL A 264 10.67 20.50 -2.55
C VAL A 264 11.13 21.29 -3.80
N PRO A 265 11.26 22.63 -3.72
CA PRO A 265 11.73 23.42 -4.86
C PRO A 265 13.18 23.10 -5.23
N LYS A 266 13.45 22.94 -6.53
CA LYS A 266 14.78 22.58 -7.04
C LYS A 266 15.89 23.53 -6.58
N ARG A 267 15.66 24.84 -6.63
CA ARG A 267 16.67 25.83 -6.20
C ARG A 267 17.01 25.69 -4.72
N ALA A 268 15.98 25.60 -3.87
CA ALA A 268 16.15 25.42 -2.43
C ALA A 268 16.91 24.12 -2.10
N TYR A 269 16.55 23.03 -2.78
CA TYR A 269 17.23 21.75 -2.62
C TYR A 269 18.72 21.82 -2.95
N LEU A 270 19.09 22.49 -4.06
CA LEU A 270 20.47 22.63 -4.48
C LEU A 270 21.29 23.46 -3.49
N THR A 271 20.75 24.61 -3.07
CA THR A 271 21.39 25.46 -2.06
C THR A 271 21.62 24.70 -0.77
N LEU A 272 20.58 24.03 -0.26
CA LEU A 272 20.69 23.25 0.98
C LEU A 272 21.68 22.10 0.82
N SER A 273 21.65 21.39 -0.31
CA SER A 273 22.56 20.28 -0.59
C SER A 273 24.03 20.72 -0.60
N GLY A 274 24.33 21.91 -1.12
CA GLY A 274 25.67 22.48 -1.09
C GLY A 274 26.13 22.76 0.34
N VAL A 275 25.27 23.38 1.15
CA VAL A 275 25.54 23.68 2.57
C VAL A 275 25.72 22.40 3.36
N THR A 276 24.80 21.43 3.25
CA THR A 276 24.83 20.18 4.03
C THR A 276 26.04 19.33 3.73
N LYS A 277 26.51 19.29 2.47
CA LYS A 277 27.72 18.54 2.08
C LYS A 277 29.02 19.18 2.60
N ALA A 278 28.98 20.45 3.00
CA ALA A 278 30.14 21.11 3.59
C ALA A 278 30.36 20.71 5.06
N PHE A 279 29.32 20.20 5.74
CA PHE A 279 29.45 19.66 7.09
C PHE A 279 30.19 18.32 7.05
N LYS A 280 31.12 18.14 8.00
CA LYS A 280 31.74 16.84 8.31
C LYS A 280 31.30 16.43 9.70
N ILE A 281 30.41 15.44 9.78
CA ILE A 281 29.82 14.99 11.05
C ILE A 281 30.29 13.57 11.30
N SER A 282 31.38 13.42 12.07
CA SER A 282 32.06 12.13 12.24
C SER A 282 31.15 11.00 12.73
N ARG A 283 30.14 11.30 13.58
CA ARG A 283 29.19 10.27 14.05
C ARG A 283 28.25 9.72 12.97
N LEU A 284 28.09 10.43 11.85
CA LEU A 284 27.31 9.96 10.70
C LEU A 284 28.17 9.20 9.68
N GLU A 285 29.49 9.42 9.69
CA GLU A 285 30.41 8.79 8.74
C GLU A 285 31.05 7.50 9.28
N LYS A 286 31.04 7.31 10.61
CA LYS A 286 31.52 6.09 11.26
C LYS A 286 30.42 5.04 11.36
N ARG A 287 30.82 3.76 11.48
CA ARG A 287 29.89 2.70 11.84
C ARG A 287 29.40 2.91 13.27
N LEU A 288 28.13 2.59 13.52
CA LEU A 288 27.48 2.78 14.82
C LEU A 288 28.10 1.93 15.93
N PHE A 289 28.65 0.77 15.57
CA PHE A 289 29.19 -0.21 16.52
C PHE A 289 30.72 -0.20 16.60
N ASP A 290 31.38 0.65 15.81
CA ASP A 290 32.82 0.85 15.94
C ASP A 290 33.05 1.84 17.10
N VAL A 291 33.62 1.33 18.20
CA VAL A 291 33.98 2.11 19.41
C VAL A 291 35.04 3.17 19.07
#